data_AF-A0AA36CK57-F1
#
_entry.id   AF-A0AA36CK57-F1
#
_cell.length_a   1.000
_cell.length_b   1.000
_cell.length_c   1.000
_cell.angle_alpha   90.00
_cell.angle_beta   90.00
_cell.angle_gamma   90.00
#
_symmetry.space_group_name_H-M   'P 1'
#
loop_
_entity.id
_entity.type
_entity.pdbx_description
1 polymer ?
#
loop_
_entity_poly.entity_id
_entity_poly.type
_entity_poly.pdbx_seq_one_letter_code
_entity_poly.pdbx_strand_id
1 'polypeptide(L)'
;MYLLHLLLTSLCAVQTNAIVGGLEAEDGDYPFVVTHQAYDQVKQKWLTGCVGSIIDRNWILVAGSCLFSGTHRMATNRHRLIAGSTIVTSKGSDAQNAQILEASEIFLHPEYKGYGASQRSAEQFCGK
;
A
#
# COMPACT_ATOMS: atom_id res chain seq x y z
N MET A 1 -54.66 13.36 1.53
CA MET A 1 -54.44 14.82 1.54
C MET A 1 -53.51 15.15 2.70
N TYR A 2 -52.32 15.64 2.35
CA TYR A 2 -51.25 16.25 3.15
C TYR A 2 -50.86 15.61 4.48
N LEU A 3 -49.67 15.01 4.50
CA LEU A 3 -48.64 15.06 5.54
C LEU A 3 -47.63 13.96 5.14
N LEU A 4 -46.39 14.20 4.79
CA LEU A 4 -45.56 15.37 4.96
C LEU A 4 -44.31 15.12 4.09
N HIS A 5 -44.02 16.07 3.22
CA HIS A 5 -42.68 16.45 2.74
C HIS A 5 -41.52 15.76 3.45
N LEU A 6 -40.71 15.02 2.68
CA LEU A 6 -39.36 15.44 2.29
C LEU A 6 -38.37 15.48 3.46
N LEU A 7 -37.23 14.80 3.23
CA LEU A 7 -35.94 15.01 3.86
C LEU A 7 -35.76 14.39 5.25
N LEU A 8 -35.17 13.20 5.27
CA LEU A 8 -33.82 13.12 5.83
C LEU A 8 -33.00 12.17 4.97
N THR A 9 -32.49 12.76 3.89
CA THR A 9 -31.33 12.28 3.17
C THR A 9 -30.18 12.09 4.17
N SER A 10 -30.02 10.89 4.72
CA SER A 10 -28.72 10.51 5.27
C SER A 10 -27.82 10.16 4.08
N LEU A 11 -27.32 11.20 3.41
CA LEU A 11 -26.11 11.09 2.60
C LEU A 11 -24.97 10.71 3.56
N CYS A 12 -24.70 9.43 3.69
CA CYS A 12 -23.33 9.03 3.98
C CYS A 12 -22.73 8.51 2.67
N ALA A 13 -22.45 9.44 1.75
CA ALA A 13 -21.68 9.12 0.56
C ALA A 13 -21.05 10.39 -0.03
N VAL A 14 -20.18 11.04 0.73
CA VAL A 14 -19.02 11.68 0.12
C VAL A 14 -17.81 11.01 0.74
N GLN A 15 -17.37 9.93 0.12
CA GLN A 15 -15.99 9.55 0.25
C GLN A 15 -15.20 10.50 -0.66
N THR A 16 -14.78 11.65 -0.12
CA THR A 16 -13.71 12.43 -0.74
C THR A 16 -12.40 11.65 -0.57
N ASN A 17 -12.24 10.55 -1.30
CA ASN A 17 -10.91 10.04 -1.66
C ASN A 17 -10.30 10.91 -2.76
N ALA A 18 -10.60 12.21 -2.76
CA ALA A 18 -10.09 13.13 -3.75
C ALA A 18 -8.77 13.67 -3.20
N ILE A 19 -7.68 13.34 -3.90
CA ILE A 19 -6.45 14.11 -3.81
C ILE A 19 -6.84 15.59 -4.00
N VAL A 20 -6.69 16.41 -2.96
CA VAL A 20 -7.08 17.84 -3.03
C VAL A 20 -5.88 18.62 -3.55
N GLY A 21 -5.97 19.12 -4.79
CA GLY A 21 -4.94 19.97 -5.39
C GLY A 21 -3.60 19.28 -5.65
N GLY A 22 -3.54 17.95 -5.58
CA GLY A 22 -2.36 17.19 -5.97
C GLY A 22 -2.26 17.06 -7.49
N LEU A 23 -1.03 16.91 -7.96
CA LEU A 23 -0.69 16.63 -9.35
C LEU A 23 -0.18 15.19 -9.45
N GLU A 24 -0.33 14.60 -10.65
CA GLU A 24 0.33 13.35 -10.95
C GLU A 24 1.85 13.54 -10.86
N ALA A 25 2.54 12.56 -10.27
CA ALA A 25 4.00 12.61 -10.18
C ALA A 25 4.60 12.39 -11.57
N GLU A 26 5.62 13.16 -11.92
CA GLU A 26 6.40 12.93 -13.13
C GLU A 26 7.52 11.90 -12.86
N ASP A 27 8.04 11.33 -13.95
CA ASP A 27 9.15 10.39 -13.88
C ASP A 27 10.38 11.07 -13.23
N GLY A 28 10.76 10.57 -12.05
CA GLY A 28 11.93 11.04 -11.33
C GLY A 28 11.64 12.06 -10.22
N ASP A 29 10.38 12.46 -9.98
CA ASP A 29 10.03 13.34 -8.85
C ASP A 29 10.39 12.72 -7.49
N TYR A 30 10.17 11.40 -7.37
CA TYR A 30 10.38 10.65 -6.13
C TYR A 30 11.20 9.38 -6.40
N PRO A 31 12.48 9.50 -6.79
CA PRO A 31 13.28 8.37 -7.27
C PRO A 31 13.60 7.34 -6.19
N PHE A 32 13.44 7.72 -4.92
CA PHE A 32 13.60 6.83 -3.76
C PHE A 32 12.34 5.99 -3.48
N VAL A 33 11.21 6.27 -4.11
CA VAL A 33 9.97 5.51 -3.89
C VAL A 33 10.04 4.16 -4.60
N VAL A 34 9.65 3.11 -3.89
CA VAL A 34 9.53 1.77 -4.47
C VAL A 34 8.16 1.18 -4.18
N THR A 35 7.67 0.38 -5.12
CA THR A 35 6.49 -0.45 -4.90
C THR A 35 6.92 -1.82 -4.40
N HIS A 36 6.46 -2.21 -3.22
CA HIS A 36 6.56 -3.55 -2.68
C HIS A 36 5.34 -4.37 -3.12
N GLN A 37 5.60 -5.56 -3.66
CA GLN A 37 4.56 -6.51 -4.02
C GLN A 37 4.75 -7.82 -3.28
N ALA A 38 3.62 -8.38 -2.85
CA ALA A 38 3.55 -9.68 -2.23
C ALA A 38 2.94 -10.69 -3.19
N TYR A 39 3.56 -11.87 -3.34
CA TYR A 39 3.00 -12.93 -4.15
C TYR A 39 1.86 -13.62 -3.40
N ASP A 40 0.66 -13.65 -4.00
CA ASP A 40 -0.49 -14.40 -3.49
C ASP A 40 -0.47 -15.81 -4.08
N GLN A 41 -0.24 -16.80 -3.22
CA GLN A 41 -0.18 -18.22 -3.62
C GLN A 41 -1.55 -18.80 -3.98
N VAL A 42 -2.66 -18.23 -3.51
CA VAL A 42 -4.00 -18.71 -3.88
C VAL A 42 -4.38 -18.18 -5.26
N LYS A 43 -4.15 -16.89 -5.49
CA LYS A 43 -4.47 -16.23 -6.76
C LYS A 43 -3.36 -16.39 -7.82
N GLN A 44 -2.24 -17.01 -7.45
CA GLN A 44 -1.06 -17.23 -8.29
C GLN A 44 -0.58 -15.95 -9.00
N LYS A 45 -0.62 -14.81 -8.29
CA LYS A 45 -0.25 -13.51 -8.85
C LYS A 45 0.37 -12.60 -7.80
N TRP A 46 1.17 -11.66 -8.25
CA TRP A 46 1.62 -10.56 -7.41
C TRP A 46 0.46 -9.60 -7.12
N LEU A 47 0.36 -9.18 -5.87
CA LEU A 47 -0.55 -8.14 -5.44
C LEU A 47 0.24 -6.86 -5.23
N THR A 48 -0.28 -5.75 -5.76
CA THR A 48 0.20 -4.42 -5.38
C THR A 48 -0.02 -4.27 -3.89
N GLY A 49 1.08 -4.18 -3.14
CA GLY A 49 1.09 -4.30 -1.70
C GLY A 49 1.29 -2.94 -1.06
N CYS A 50 2.56 -2.62 -0.84
CA CYS A 50 2.97 -1.48 -0.04
C CYS A 50 3.89 -0.54 -0.82
N VAL A 51 4.09 0.63 -0.23
CA VAL A 51 5.16 1.54 -0.64
C VAL A 51 6.37 1.32 0.29
N GLY A 52 7.56 1.46 -0.26
CA GLY A 52 8.82 1.49 0.47
C GLY A 52 9.71 2.65 0.02
N SER A 53 10.88 2.75 0.64
CA SER A 53 11.88 3.77 0.31
C SER A 53 13.27 3.17 0.18
N ILE A 54 14.00 3.58 -0.85
CA ILE A 54 15.43 3.30 -1.01
C ILE A 54 16.18 4.09 0.05
N ILE A 55 16.86 3.40 0.95
CA ILE A 55 17.70 4.01 2.00
C ILE A 55 19.19 3.81 1.71
N ASP A 56 19.54 2.83 0.89
CA ASP A 56 20.89 2.60 0.35
C ASP A 56 20.77 1.71 -0.91
N ARG A 57 21.87 1.52 -1.65
CA ARG A 57 21.94 0.80 -2.93
C ARG A 57 21.20 -0.53 -2.95
N ASN A 58 21.29 -1.30 -1.86
CA ASN A 58 20.70 -2.63 -1.72
C ASN A 58 19.74 -2.72 -0.52
N TRP A 59 19.29 -1.57 0.01
CA TRP A 59 18.46 -1.53 1.21
C TRP A 59 17.18 -0.74 0.96
N ILE A 60 16.05 -1.42 1.15
CA ILE A 60 14.71 -0.86 1.08
C ILE A 60 14.08 -0.91 2.46
N LEU A 61 13.53 0.22 2.89
CA LEU A 61 12.70 0.30 4.08
C LEU A 61 11.22 0.15 3.72
N VAL A 62 10.52 -0.74 4.40
CA VAL A 62 9.05 -0.91 4.32
C VAL A 62 8.47 -1.01 5.73
N ALA A 63 7.15 -0.80 5.85
CA ALA A 63 6.47 -1.07 7.11
C ALA A 63 6.46 -2.57 7.43
N GLY A 64 6.63 -2.93 8.71
CA GLY A 64 6.60 -4.33 9.15
C GLY A 64 5.30 -5.05 8.80
N SER A 65 4.17 -4.33 8.74
CA SER A 65 2.86 -4.86 8.35
C SER A 65 2.80 -5.39 6.92
N CYS A 66 3.63 -4.87 6.01
CA CYS A 66 3.71 -5.32 4.62
C CYS A 66 4.29 -6.73 4.47
N LEU A 67 4.96 -7.23 5.52
CA LEU A 67 5.59 -8.54 5.55
C LEU A 67 4.64 -9.65 5.98
N PHE A 68 3.37 -9.33 6.24
CA PHE A 68 2.39 -10.25 6.79
C PHE A 68 1.13 -10.35 5.91
N SER A 69 0.55 -11.55 5.87
CA SER A 69 -0.80 -11.79 5.37
C SER A 69 -1.66 -12.21 6.55
N GLY A 70 -2.51 -11.29 7.02
CA GLY A 70 -3.18 -11.44 8.31
C GLY A 70 -2.17 -11.53 9.46
N THR A 71 -2.19 -12.62 10.20
CA THR A 71 -1.27 -12.88 11.32
C THR A 71 0.01 -13.62 10.91
N HIS A 72 0.13 -14.07 9.66
CA HIS A 72 1.24 -14.90 9.22
C HIS A 72 2.31 -14.09 8.48
N ARG A 73 3.56 -14.22 8.91
CA ARG A 73 4.71 -13.66 8.19
C ARG A 73 4.89 -14.41 6.87
N MET A 74 4.97 -13.67 5.77
CA MET A 74 5.21 -14.23 4.45
C MET A 74 6.69 -14.63 4.29
N ALA A 75 6.94 -15.65 3.47
CA ALA A 75 8.29 -16.10 3.15
C ALA A 75 9.02 -15.07 2.28
N THR A 76 10.35 -14.97 2.42
CA THR A 76 11.19 -13.98 1.72
C THR A 76 10.98 -13.95 0.21
N ASN A 77 10.90 -15.13 -0.43
CA ASN A 77 10.67 -15.27 -1.87
C ASN A 77 9.27 -14.84 -2.35
N ARG A 78 8.35 -14.49 -1.43
CA ARG A 78 7.05 -13.93 -1.76
C ARG A 78 7.08 -12.39 -1.83
N HIS A 79 8.26 -11.78 -1.77
CA HIS A 79 8.41 -10.33 -1.81
C HIS A 79 9.27 -9.90 -2.99
N ARG A 80 8.75 -8.94 -3.76
CA ARG A 80 9.53 -8.23 -4.78
C ARG A 80 9.33 -6.73 -4.66
N LEU A 81 10.31 -6.00 -5.16
CA LEU A 81 10.42 -4.56 -5.13
C LEU A 81 10.49 -4.05 -6.56
N ILE A 82 9.80 -2.96 -6.84
CA ILE A 82 9.78 -2.29 -8.14
C ILE A 82 10.22 -0.85 -7.91
N ALA A 83 11.37 -0.49 -8.47
CA ALA A 83 11.94 0.85 -8.40
C ALA A 83 12.03 1.48 -9.79
N GLY A 84 12.13 2.81 -9.87
CA GLY A 84 12.31 3.52 -11.15
C GLY A 84 11.07 3.54 -12.04
N SER A 85 9.88 3.53 -11.43
CA SER A 85 8.61 3.56 -12.16
C SER A 85 7.55 4.36 -11.43
N THR A 86 6.82 5.17 -12.20
CA THR A 86 5.65 5.94 -11.76
C THR A 86 4.35 5.11 -11.89
N ILE A 87 4.32 4.13 -12.80
CA ILE A 87 3.14 3.29 -13.09
C ILE A 87 3.48 1.81 -12.87
N VAL A 88 2.86 1.22 -11.85
CA VAL A 88 3.08 -0.17 -11.45
C VAL A 88 1.77 -0.95 -11.41
N THR A 89 1.79 -2.13 -12.03
CA THR A 89 0.67 -3.09 -12.01
C THR A 89 1.08 -4.39 -11.32
N SER A 90 0.13 -5.30 -11.12
CA SER A 90 0.42 -6.66 -10.64
C SER A 90 1.40 -7.43 -11.53
N LYS A 91 1.56 -7.06 -12.80
CA LYS A 91 2.53 -7.69 -13.70
C LYS A 91 3.94 -7.12 -13.54
N GLY A 92 4.09 -5.97 -12.88
CA GLY A 92 5.35 -5.25 -12.75
C GLY A 92 5.19 -3.83 -13.27
N SER A 93 6.24 -3.32 -13.91
CA SER A 93 6.18 -2.10 -14.70
C SER A 93 6.83 -2.33 -16.06
N ASP A 94 6.37 -1.60 -17.06
CA ASP A 94 6.92 -1.52 -18.42
C ASP A 94 7.80 -0.28 -18.63
N ALA A 95 7.97 0.56 -17.61
CA ALA A 95 8.86 1.72 -17.69
C ALA A 95 10.31 1.27 -17.96
N GLN A 96 10.99 1.96 -18.86
CA GLN A 96 12.33 1.58 -19.34
C GLN A 96 13.38 1.55 -18.21
N ASN A 97 13.21 2.40 -17.20
CA ASN A 97 14.11 2.49 -16.05
C ASN A 97 13.64 1.62 -14.86
N ALA A 98 12.56 0.84 -15.02
CA ALA A 98 12.03 0.03 -13.96
C ALA A 98 12.96 -1.16 -13.66
N GLN A 99 13.23 -1.36 -12.37
CA GLN A 99 13.93 -2.55 -11.89
C GLN A 99 12.97 -3.37 -11.03
N ILE A 100 12.84 -4.66 -11.34
CA ILE A 100 12.06 -5.62 -10.57
C ILE A 100 13.04 -6.54 -9.87
N LEU A 101 13.13 -6.43 -8.54
CA LEU A 101 14.10 -7.15 -7.73
C LEU A 101 13.37 -7.98 -6.67
N GLU A 102 13.80 -9.22 -6.45
CA GLU A 102 13.33 -10.03 -5.34
C GLU A 102 14.09 -9.69 -4.06
N ALA A 103 13.42 -9.80 -2.91
CA ALA A 103 14.10 -9.64 -1.63
C ALA A 103 15.02 -10.84 -1.39
N SER A 104 16.30 -10.61 -1.11
CA SER A 104 17.24 -11.65 -0.68
C SER A 104 17.08 -11.98 0.81
N GLU A 105 16.84 -10.96 1.63
CA GLU A 105 16.71 -11.07 3.07
C GLU A 105 15.74 -10.02 3.62
N ILE A 106 15.11 -10.32 4.77
CA ILE A 106 14.13 -9.45 5.42
C ILE A 106 14.46 -9.31 6.90
N PHE A 107 14.84 -8.09 7.29
CA PHE A 107 15.10 -7.69 8.67
C PHE A 107 13.85 -7.05 9.27
N LEU A 108 13.12 -7.83 10.07
CA LEU A 108 11.96 -7.33 10.81
C LEU A 108 12.43 -6.72 12.13
N HIS A 109 11.93 -5.54 12.47
CA HIS A 109 12.20 -4.93 13.77
C HIS A 109 11.83 -5.91 14.91
N PRO A 110 12.72 -6.17 15.89
CA PRO A 110 12.52 -7.22 16.88
C PRO A 110 11.27 -7.02 17.76
N GLU A 111 10.84 -5.77 17.92
CA GLU A 111 9.64 -5.43 18.71
C GLU A 111 8.35 -5.33 17.87
N TYR A 112 8.39 -5.68 16.57
CA TYR A 112 7.17 -5.65 15.76
C TYR A 112 6.21 -6.79 16.17
N LYS A 113 5.05 -6.41 16.71
CA LYS A 113 4.08 -7.34 17.31
C LYS A 113 2.99 -7.86 16.34
N GLY A 114 3.04 -7.49 15.06
CA GLY A 114 2.05 -7.93 14.08
C GLY A 114 0.68 -7.26 14.20
N TYR A 115 -0.24 -7.67 13.32
CA TYR A 115 -1.58 -7.10 13.13
C TYR A 115 -2.50 -7.22 14.38
N GLY A 116 -2.10 -7.96 15.41
CA GLY A 116 -2.88 -8.18 16.64
C GLY A 116 -2.60 -7.20 17.79
N ALA A 117 -1.63 -6.28 17.66
CA ALA A 117 -1.16 -5.48 18.80
C ALA A 117 -1.61 -4.01 18.82
N SER A 118 -2.25 -3.52 17.75
CA SER A 118 -2.60 -2.11 17.61
C SER A 118 -4.03 -1.88 17.10
N GLN A 119 -4.99 -2.71 17.50
CA GLN A 119 -6.41 -2.36 17.36
C GLN A 119 -6.77 -1.28 18.38
N ARG A 120 -6.30 -0.05 18.15
CA ARG A 120 -7.12 1.09 18.54
C ARG A 120 -8.31 1.05 17.60
N SER A 121 -9.49 0.97 18.20
CA SER A 121 -10.79 1.11 17.56
C SER A 121 -10.69 2.04 16.36
N ALA A 122 -11.23 1.60 15.22
CA ALA A 122 -11.59 2.53 14.16
C ALA A 122 -12.65 3.49 14.75
N GLU A 123 -12.21 4.54 15.43
CA GLU A 123 -13.01 5.71 15.64
C GLU A 123 -13.25 6.27 14.25
N GLN A 124 -14.49 6.08 13.80
CA GLN A 124 -14.99 6.66 12.58
C GLN A 124 -14.94 8.18 12.75
N PHE A 125 -13.85 8.79 12.30
CA PHE A 125 -13.72 10.24 12.15
C PHE A 125 -14.73 10.69 11.09
N CYS A 126 -15.97 10.96 11.51
CA CYS A 126 -16.81 11.90 10.81
C CYS A 126 -16.30 13.28 11.23
N GLY A 127 -15.58 13.95 10.32
CA GLY A 127 -15.05 15.30 10.53
C GLY A 127 -16.15 16.28 10.92
N LYS A 128 -15.77 17.31 11.69
CA LYS A 128 -16.63 18.36 12.27
C LYS A 128 -17.62 19.00 11.32
#